data_AF-A0A6I5C3A4-F1
#
_entry.id   AF-A0A6I5C3A4-F1
#
_cell.length_a   1.000
_cell.length_b   1.000
_cell.length_c   1.000
_cell.angle_alpha   90.00
_cell.angle_beta   90.00
_cell.angle_gamma   90.00
#
_symmetry.space_group_name_H-M   'P 1'
#
loop_
_entity.id
_entity.type
_entity.pdbx_description
1 polymer ?
#
loop_
_entity_poly.entity_id
_entity_poly.type
_entity_poly.pdbx_seq_one_letter_code
_entity_poly.pdbx_strand_id
1 'polypeptide(L)'
;SRVLAADPSGAKSGGTARWCAEHDGYRPAVHRRLVELDGATQELRVVDEVRGPRRAVRLAFHLGPAVTADLAGHRAVLTWTRDGEDRRAVLDLPAELDWRAHRGESDPPLGWYSPGFGRREPATTLVGTGFTDGTREFTTVLGFGG
;
A
#
# COMPACT_ATOMS: atom_id res chain seq x y z
N SER A 1 7.90 -2.75 18.15
CA SER A 1 6.57 -2.74 17.50
C SER A 1 5.48 -3.05 18.51
N ARG A 2 4.29 -2.45 18.38
CA ARG A 2 3.11 -2.73 19.24
C ARG A 2 1.80 -2.50 18.50
N VAL A 3 0.75 -3.24 18.87
CA VAL A 3 -0.64 -2.99 18.43
C VAL A 3 -1.29 -2.01 19.39
N LEU A 4 -1.96 -0.99 18.86
CA LEU A 4 -2.65 0.05 19.63
C LEU A 4 -4.16 -0.18 19.71
N ALA A 5 -4.75 -0.73 18.65
CA ALA A 5 -6.17 -1.09 18.58
C ALA A 5 -6.39 -2.17 17.52
N ALA A 6 -7.37 -3.03 17.73
CA ALA A 6 -7.88 -3.97 16.74
C ALA A 6 -9.36 -4.21 17.01
N ASP A 7 -10.20 -3.89 16.03
CA ASP A 7 -11.64 -4.06 16.10
C ASP A 7 -12.14 -4.65 14.79
N PRO A 8 -12.41 -5.97 14.75
CA PRO A 8 -12.91 -6.64 13.54
C PRO A 8 -14.45 -6.60 13.44
N SER A 9 -15.15 -6.06 14.45
CA SER A 9 -16.60 -6.25 14.60
C SER A 9 -17.42 -5.62 13.46
N GLY A 10 -16.93 -4.52 12.88
CA GLY A 10 -17.60 -3.84 11.77
C GLY A 10 -17.66 -4.67 10.48
N ALA A 11 -16.66 -5.52 10.18
CA ALA A 11 -16.57 -6.18 8.88
C ALA A 11 -17.76 -7.10 8.54
N LYS A 12 -18.40 -7.71 9.55
CA LYS A 12 -19.50 -8.67 9.34
C LYS A 12 -20.90 -8.03 9.33
N SER A 13 -21.01 -6.77 9.74
CA SER A 13 -22.27 -6.04 9.85
C SER A 13 -22.39 -4.90 8.84
N GLY A 14 -21.49 -4.83 7.86
CA GLY A 14 -21.39 -3.71 6.91
C GLY A 14 -20.80 -2.44 7.53
N GLY A 15 -20.28 -2.50 8.76
CA GLY A 15 -19.51 -1.42 9.38
C GLY A 15 -18.02 -1.49 9.04
N THR A 16 -17.23 -0.64 9.68
CA THR A 16 -15.77 -0.56 9.44
C THR A 16 -15.01 -1.46 10.43
N ALA A 17 -14.25 -2.42 9.92
CA ALA A 17 -13.23 -3.09 10.71
C ALA A 17 -11.93 -2.31 10.65
N ARG A 18 -11.16 -2.29 11.76
CA ARG A 18 -9.91 -1.52 11.81
C ARG A 18 -8.85 -2.15 12.69
N TRP A 19 -7.59 -1.83 12.40
CA TRP A 19 -6.49 -2.04 13.33
C TRP A 19 -5.45 -0.92 13.21
N CYS A 20 -4.75 -0.66 14.31
CA CYS A 20 -3.67 0.32 14.37
C CYS A 20 -2.46 -0.30 15.07
N ALA A 21 -1.28 -0.17 14.47
CA ALA A 21 -0.02 -0.59 15.07
C ALA A 21 1.10 0.39 14.75
N GLU A 22 2.17 0.35 15.53
CA GLU A 22 3.35 1.19 15.31
C GLU A 22 4.65 0.45 15.60
N HIS A 23 5.74 0.95 15.02
CA HIS A 23 7.09 0.48 15.30
C HIS A 23 8.10 1.62 15.23
N ASP A 24 9.20 1.42 15.94
CA ASP A 24 10.31 2.37 16.11
C ASP A 24 11.59 1.87 15.40
N GLY A 25 11.43 1.05 14.35
CA GLY A 25 12.55 0.53 13.56
C GLY A 25 13.34 1.62 12.81
N TYR A 26 12.87 2.87 12.87
CA TYR A 26 13.42 4.03 12.19
C TYR A 26 13.85 5.15 13.15
N ARG A 27 14.15 4.83 14.41
CA ARG A 27 14.57 5.81 15.43
C ARG A 27 15.54 6.86 14.85
N PRO A 28 15.34 8.16 15.16
CA PRO A 28 14.40 8.71 16.15
C PRO A 28 12.94 8.83 15.65
N ALA A 29 12.57 8.25 14.50
CA ALA A 29 11.19 8.24 14.02
C ALA A 29 10.41 6.99 14.46
N VAL A 30 9.10 7.17 14.67
CA VAL A 30 8.11 6.11 14.86
C VAL A 30 7.19 6.09 13.65
N HIS A 31 6.99 4.91 13.07
CA HIS A 31 6.01 4.71 12.01
C HIS A 31 4.76 4.04 12.59
N ARG A 32 3.60 4.65 12.36
CA ARG A 32 2.29 4.17 12.79
C ARG A 32 1.39 3.97 11.58
N ARG A 33 0.74 2.81 11.50
CA ARG A 33 -0.22 2.49 10.45
C ARG A 33 -1.59 2.22 11.05
N LEU A 34 -2.60 2.90 10.54
CA LEU A 34 -4.02 2.57 10.71
C LEU A 34 -4.52 1.94 9.42
N VAL A 35 -5.26 0.85 9.53
CA VAL A 35 -5.94 0.21 8.40
C VAL A 35 -7.41 0.08 8.73
N GLU A 36 -8.26 0.48 7.80
CA GLU A 36 -9.70 0.40 7.88
C GLU A 36 -10.25 -0.33 6.65
N LEU A 37 -11.14 -1.28 6.88
CA LEU A 37 -11.90 -1.98 5.84
C LEU A 37 -13.38 -1.66 6.05
N ASP A 38 -13.95 -0.91 5.12
CA ASP A 38 -15.37 -0.59 5.13
C ASP A 38 -16.18 -1.75 4.56
N GLY A 39 -17.06 -2.34 5.36
CA GLY A 39 -17.84 -3.52 4.96
C GLY A 39 -18.91 -3.24 3.90
N ALA A 40 -19.35 -1.98 3.72
CA ALA A 40 -20.39 -1.62 2.77
C ALA A 40 -19.82 -1.32 1.37
N THR A 41 -18.72 -0.56 1.32
CA THR A 41 -18.04 -0.15 0.09
C THR A 41 -16.93 -1.12 -0.33
N GLN A 42 -16.50 -2.00 0.57
CA GLN A 42 -15.33 -2.87 0.41
C GLN A 42 -14.02 -2.09 0.17
N GLU A 43 -14.00 -0.81 0.55
CA GLU A 43 -12.81 0.04 0.47
C GLU A 43 -11.83 -0.30 1.59
N LEU A 44 -10.56 -0.47 1.22
CA LEU A 44 -9.45 -0.58 2.16
C LEU A 44 -8.70 0.76 2.22
N ARG A 45 -8.74 1.41 3.38
CA ARG A 45 -8.00 2.64 3.67
C ARG A 45 -6.80 2.33 4.54
N VAL A 46 -5.64 2.85 4.16
CA VAL A 46 -4.38 2.74 4.92
C VAL A 46 -3.87 4.14 5.17
N VAL A 47 -3.68 4.49 6.45
CA VAL A 47 -3.10 5.76 6.87
C VAL A 47 -1.76 5.49 7.54
N ASP A 48 -0.69 6.01 6.94
CA ASP A 48 0.68 5.91 7.43
C ASP A 48 1.15 7.23 8.03
N GLU A 49 1.53 7.22 9.30
CA GLU A 49 2.12 8.35 10.01
C GLU A 49 3.59 8.09 10.32
N VAL A 50 4.44 9.09 10.04
CA VAL A 50 5.84 9.07 10.44
C VAL A 50 6.08 10.21 11.43
N ARG A 51 6.23 9.84 12.71
CA ARG A 51 6.38 10.76 13.84
C ARG A 51 7.84 10.95 14.19
N GLY A 52 8.30 12.19 14.27
CA GLY A 52 9.67 12.53 14.62
C GLY A 52 10.20 13.71 13.81
N PRO A 53 11.53 13.93 13.80
CA PRO A 53 12.16 14.93 12.95
C PRO A 53 11.87 14.67 11.46
N ARG A 54 11.90 15.74 10.67
CA ARG A 54 11.79 15.70 9.21
C ARG A 54 12.73 14.64 8.62
N ARG A 55 12.22 13.83 7.69
CA ARG A 55 13.04 12.85 6.96
C ARG A 55 12.49 12.51 5.58
N ALA A 56 13.37 12.01 4.73
CA ALA A 56 12.99 11.32 3.51
C ALA A 56 12.23 10.03 3.84
N VAL A 57 11.20 9.75 3.06
CA VAL A 57 10.35 8.56 3.20
C VAL A 57 10.22 7.83 1.87
N ARG A 58 9.99 6.52 1.98
CA ARG A 58 9.64 5.65 0.87
C ARG A 58 8.48 4.77 1.29
N LEU A 59 7.37 4.86 0.58
CA LEU A 59 6.23 3.95 0.73
C LEU A 59 6.20 3.01 -0.47
N ALA A 60 6.01 1.71 -0.23
CA ALA A 60 6.03 0.69 -1.28
C ALA A 60 4.82 -0.23 -1.19
N PHE A 61 4.21 -0.50 -2.35
CA PHE A 61 3.17 -1.51 -2.53
C PHE A 61 3.64 -2.54 -3.55
N HIS A 62 3.80 -3.79 -3.10
CA HIS A 62 4.15 -4.91 -3.98
C HIS A 62 2.86 -5.59 -4.44
N LEU A 63 2.68 -5.67 -5.75
CA LEU A 63 1.51 -6.30 -6.35
C LEU A 63 1.82 -7.77 -6.67
N GLY A 64 0.76 -8.60 -6.71
CA GLY A 64 0.90 -9.97 -7.18
C GLY A 64 1.43 -10.00 -8.63
N PRO A 65 2.15 -11.06 -9.05
CA PRO A 65 2.82 -11.11 -10.35
C PRO A 65 1.84 -10.99 -11.54
N ALA A 66 0.60 -11.45 -11.35
CA ALA A 66 -0.49 -11.39 -12.33
C ALA A 66 -1.20 -10.02 -12.37
N VAL A 67 -0.94 -9.12 -11.42
CA VAL A 67 -1.56 -7.80 -11.36
C VAL A 67 -0.73 -6.82 -12.17
N THR A 68 -1.37 -6.16 -13.13
CA THR A 68 -0.78 -5.00 -13.81
C THR A 68 -1.24 -3.71 -13.14
N ALA A 69 -0.47 -2.64 -13.30
CA ALA A 69 -0.81 -1.33 -12.76
C ALA A 69 -0.49 -0.26 -13.81
N ASP A 70 -1.53 0.45 -14.25
CA ASP A 70 -1.40 1.66 -15.02
C ASP A 70 -1.39 2.85 -14.06
N LEU A 71 -0.22 3.45 -13.86
CA LEU A 71 0.01 4.53 -12.90
C LEU A 71 0.02 5.88 -13.61
N ALA A 72 -0.92 6.76 -13.24
CA ALA A 72 -0.99 8.14 -13.69
C ALA A 72 -0.95 9.08 -12.47
N GLY A 73 0.17 9.78 -12.28
CA GLY A 73 0.38 10.61 -11.09
C GLY A 73 0.39 9.74 -9.82
N HIS A 74 -0.60 9.96 -8.95
CA HIS A 74 -0.79 9.21 -7.71
C HIS A 74 -1.97 8.24 -7.76
N ARG A 75 -2.51 7.93 -8.95
CA ARG A 75 -3.61 6.98 -9.11
C ARG A 75 -3.16 5.80 -9.96
N ALA A 76 -3.28 4.60 -9.42
CA ALA A 76 -2.97 3.36 -10.14
C ALA A 76 -4.23 2.56 -10.42
N VAL A 77 -4.52 2.31 -11.70
CA VAL A 77 -5.56 1.36 -12.12
C VAL A 77 -4.95 -0.03 -12.15
N LEU A 78 -5.47 -0.93 -11.32
CA LEU A 78 -5.02 -2.30 -11.19
C LEU A 78 -5.92 -3.23 -12.00
N THR A 79 -5.35 -4.11 -12.79
CA THR A 79 -6.11 -5.13 -13.53
C THR A 79 -5.43 -6.50 -13.44
N TRP A 80 -6.25 -7.56 -13.40
CA TRP A 80 -5.80 -8.94 -13.41
C TRP A 80 -6.93 -9.86 -13.87
N THR A 81 -6.58 -11.02 -14.41
CA THR A 81 -7.55 -12.08 -14.71
C THR A 81 -7.47 -13.16 -13.64
N ARG A 82 -8.61 -13.62 -13.13
CA ARG A 82 -8.70 -14.70 -12.15
C ARG A 82 -9.88 -15.59 -12.51
N ASP A 83 -9.63 -16.89 -12.63
CA ASP A 83 -10.66 -17.89 -12.95
C ASP A 83 -11.44 -17.58 -14.25
N GLY A 84 -10.76 -16.98 -15.23
CA GLY A 84 -11.34 -16.57 -16.51
C GLY A 84 -12.08 -15.23 -16.50
N GLU A 85 -12.16 -14.57 -15.35
CA GLU A 85 -12.81 -13.27 -15.19
C GLU A 85 -11.79 -12.15 -15.06
N ASP A 86 -11.98 -11.08 -15.83
CA ASP A 86 -11.21 -9.85 -15.69
C ASP A 86 -11.70 -9.06 -14.48
N ARG A 87 -10.74 -8.61 -13.68
CA ARG A 87 -10.98 -7.88 -12.43
C ARG A 87 -10.20 -6.57 -12.43
N ARG A 88 -10.76 -5.61 -11.72
CA ARG A 88 -10.22 -4.25 -11.63
C ARG A 88 -10.30 -3.72 -10.21
N ALA A 89 -9.29 -2.95 -9.83
CA ALA A 89 -9.31 -2.12 -8.63
C ALA A 89 -8.61 -0.79 -8.93
N VAL A 90 -8.82 0.19 -8.06
CA VAL A 90 -8.11 1.47 -8.12
C VAL A 90 -7.40 1.68 -6.80
N LEU A 91 -6.12 2.04 -6.89
CA LEU A 91 -5.30 2.45 -5.77
C LEU A 91 -5.03 3.95 -5.88
N ASP A 92 -5.72 4.74 -5.06
CA ASP A 92 -5.43 6.16 -4.88
C ASP A 92 -4.32 6.27 -3.82
N LEU A 93 -3.17 6.77 -4.25
CA LEU A 93 -1.95 6.86 -3.46
C LEU A 93 -1.76 8.27 -2.89
N PRO A 94 -0.98 8.44 -1.82
CA PRO A 94 -0.65 9.75 -1.25
C PRO A 94 -0.08 10.70 -2.31
N ALA A 95 -0.79 11.78 -2.60
CA ALA A 95 -0.41 12.76 -3.63
C ALA A 95 0.82 13.59 -3.23
N GLU A 96 1.20 13.56 -1.95
CA GLU A 96 2.39 14.21 -1.40
C GLU A 96 3.70 13.49 -1.75
N LEU A 97 3.61 12.29 -2.33
CA LEU A 97 4.77 11.50 -2.76
C LEU A 97 4.86 11.44 -4.28
N ASP A 98 6.09 11.40 -4.79
CA ASP A 98 6.37 11.11 -6.20
C ASP A 98 6.34 9.60 -6.43
N TRP A 99 5.38 9.13 -7.24
CA TRP A 99 5.15 7.72 -7.48
C TRP A 99 5.78 7.20 -8.77
N ARG A 100 6.36 6.01 -8.71
CA ARG A 100 6.86 5.25 -9.86
C ARG A 100 6.47 3.78 -9.76
N ALA A 101 6.22 3.17 -10.91
CA ALA A 101 6.02 1.73 -11.04
C ALA A 101 7.32 1.07 -11.51
N HIS A 102 7.73 0.02 -10.81
CA HIS A 102 8.95 -0.75 -11.08
C HIS A 102 8.58 -2.20 -11.37
N ARG A 103 9.21 -2.83 -12.37
CA ARG A 103 8.94 -4.24 -12.72
C ARG A 103 10.18 -4.91 -13.28
N GLY A 104 10.65 -5.95 -12.61
CA GLY A 104 11.73 -6.82 -13.09
C GLY A 104 13.10 -6.14 -13.24
N GLU A 105 13.37 -5.08 -12.48
CA GLU A 105 14.64 -4.34 -12.56
C GLU A 105 15.77 -5.15 -11.91
N SER A 106 16.93 -5.26 -12.54
CA SER A 106 18.03 -6.09 -12.02
C SER A 106 19.17 -5.32 -11.36
N ASP A 107 19.25 -4.00 -11.57
CA ASP A 107 20.34 -3.16 -11.04
C ASP A 107 19.83 -1.73 -10.75
N PRO A 108 19.45 -1.41 -9.49
CA PRO A 108 19.29 -2.32 -8.36
C PRO A 108 18.07 -3.25 -8.51
N PRO A 109 18.04 -4.42 -7.84
CA PRO A 109 16.87 -5.31 -7.88
C PRO A 109 15.59 -4.68 -7.32
N LEU A 110 14.53 -4.59 -8.13
CA LEU A 110 13.21 -4.09 -7.72
C LEU A 110 12.10 -4.62 -8.62
N GLY A 111 10.89 -4.79 -8.08
CA GLY A 111 9.76 -5.31 -8.86
C GLY A 111 9.87 -6.81 -9.18
N TRP A 112 10.18 -7.63 -8.17
CA TRP A 112 10.22 -9.09 -8.30
C TRP A 112 9.33 -9.76 -7.26
N TYR A 113 8.68 -10.84 -7.67
CA TYR A 113 8.01 -11.80 -6.81
C TYR A 113 8.77 -13.12 -6.81
N SER A 114 8.95 -13.74 -5.65
CA SER A 114 9.62 -15.06 -5.53
C SER A 114 8.62 -16.09 -5.00
N PRO A 115 8.11 -16.99 -5.85
CA PRO A 115 7.21 -18.07 -5.40
C PRO A 115 7.94 -19.19 -4.66
N GLY A 116 9.27 -19.12 -4.54
CA GLY A 116 10.08 -20.12 -3.84
C GLY A 116 11.56 -19.99 -4.15
N PHE A 117 12.38 -20.77 -3.44
CA PHE A 117 13.83 -20.70 -3.49
C PHE A 117 14.36 -20.83 -4.93
N GLY A 118 15.27 -19.93 -5.31
CA GLY A 118 15.89 -19.90 -6.64
C GLY A 118 14.97 -19.43 -7.78
N ARG A 119 13.71 -19.06 -7.50
CA ARG A 119 12.76 -18.55 -8.51
C ARG A 119 12.45 -17.08 -8.28
N ARG A 120 12.37 -16.32 -9.36
CA ARG A 120 11.85 -14.94 -9.37
C ARG A 120 11.07 -14.69 -10.65
N GLU A 121 10.01 -13.92 -10.53
CA GLU A 121 9.14 -13.51 -11.63
C GLU A 121 8.97 -11.98 -11.56
N PRO A 122 8.97 -11.25 -12.69
CA PRO A 122 8.72 -9.82 -12.68
C PRO A 122 7.33 -9.53 -12.10
N ALA A 123 7.26 -8.62 -11.14
CA ALA A 123 6.02 -8.16 -10.52
C ALA A 123 6.07 -6.64 -10.36
N THR A 124 4.92 -5.98 -10.37
CA THR A 124 4.90 -4.53 -10.22
C THR A 124 5.06 -4.14 -8.76
N THR A 125 6.01 -3.24 -8.47
CA THR A 125 6.10 -2.52 -7.20
C THR A 125 5.87 -1.04 -7.45
N LEU A 126 4.88 -0.46 -6.77
CA LEU A 126 4.64 0.98 -6.75
C LEU A 126 5.46 1.57 -5.61
N VAL A 127 6.23 2.61 -5.90
CA VAL A 127 7.12 3.26 -4.95
C VAL A 127 6.86 4.76 -4.94
N GLY A 128 6.45 5.28 -3.79
CA GLY A 128 6.30 6.69 -3.52
C GLY A 128 7.51 7.21 -2.74
N THR A 129 8.11 8.30 -3.18
CA THR A 129 9.23 8.96 -2.48
C THR A 129 8.90 10.41 -2.14
N GLY A 130 9.32 10.88 -0.98
CA GLY A 130 9.07 12.26 -0.55
C GLY A 130 9.65 12.54 0.83
N PHE A 131 9.06 13.51 1.53
CA PHE A 131 9.48 13.92 2.88
C PHE A 131 8.27 14.09 3.81
N THR A 132 8.49 14.01 5.13
CA THR A 132 7.45 14.19 6.17
C THR A 132 7.11 15.66 6.45
N ASP A 133 7.08 16.51 5.43
CA ASP A 133 7.12 17.97 5.57
C ASP A 133 5.77 18.57 5.95
N GLY A 134 5.43 18.53 7.24
CA GLY A 134 4.12 19.01 7.70
C GLY A 134 2.97 18.06 7.36
N THR A 135 3.14 17.18 6.36
CA THR A 135 2.31 16.00 6.13
C THR A 135 2.48 15.03 7.29
N ARG A 136 1.44 14.94 8.13
CA ARG A 136 1.42 14.03 9.28
C ARG A 136 1.04 12.62 8.89
N GLU A 137 0.28 12.47 7.80
CA GLU A 137 -0.40 11.26 7.39
C GLU A 137 -0.31 11.09 5.87
N PHE A 138 0.08 9.91 5.42
CA PHE A 138 0.02 9.48 4.03
C PHE A 138 -1.15 8.52 3.89
N THR A 139 -2.18 8.89 3.13
CA THR A 139 -3.38 8.06 2.97
C THR A 139 -3.37 7.34 1.63
N THR A 140 -3.50 6.03 1.67
CA THR A 140 -3.74 5.17 0.50
C THR A 140 -5.16 4.60 0.59
N VAL A 141 -5.86 4.57 -0.53
CA VAL A 141 -7.20 3.98 -0.64
C VAL A 141 -7.21 2.96 -1.77
N LEU A 142 -7.64 1.74 -1.47
CA LEU A 142 -7.88 0.68 -2.44
C LEU A 142 -9.38 0.44 -2.54
N GLY A 143 -9.96 0.79 -3.68
CA GLY A 143 -11.35 0.52 -4.02
C GLY A 143 -11.47 -0.66 -5.00
N PHE A 144 -12.42 -1.55 -4.74
CA PHE A 144 -12.83 -2.62 -5.66
C PHE A 144 -14.16 -2.22 -6.29
N GLY A 145 -14.21 -2.07 -7.61
CA GLY A 145 -15.42 -1.61 -8.30
C GLY A 145 -15.13 -0.46 -9.26
N GLY A 146 -15.19 -0.80 -10.55
CA GLY A 146 -15.16 0.09 -11.69
C GLY A 146 -15.67 -0.66 -12.91
#